data_AF-X1B8X9-F1
#
_entry.id   AF-X1B8X9-F1
#
_cell.length_a   1.000
_cell.length_b   1.000
_cell.length_c   1.000
_cell.angle_alpha   90.00
_cell.angle_beta   90.00
_cell.angle_gamma   90.00
#
_symmetry.space_group_name_H-M   'P 1'
#
loop_
_entity.id
_entity.type
_entity.pdbx_description
1 polymer ?
#
loop_
_entity_poly.entity_id
_entity_poly.type
_entity_poly.pdbx_seq_one_letter_code
_entity_poly.pdbx_strand_id
1 'polypeptide(L)'
;PDDIHGMAVAQGILTARGGMTSHAAVVARGMGKCCVAGCEAIKVEEKKGMFTVNGLVFKEGDFITLDGTTGRVIKGEVPTLEPEPSDEFKKLMEWADEIRTLGVRANADTPKDAKKARELGAEGIGLCRTEHMFFGEDRLPFVQRMILAEDKEEREKALEKLEPMQKEDFKGILIEMEGLPVIIRLLDPPLHEFLPNHEDLLLEINKLEFQNSDKKKIEEKRELLQRVTGLREMNPMLGHRGCRLGITFPEVYNMQTRAVFEAAAELLLEGRKVYPEIMIPLVFHEKEL
;
A
#
# COMPACT_ATOMS: atom_id res chain seq x y z
N PRO A 1 25.25 -21.93 -7.99
CA PRO A 1 25.46 -21.16 -6.74
C PRO A 1 25.46 -19.65 -6.97
N ASP A 2 26.19 -19.17 -7.98
CA ASP A 2 26.39 -17.72 -8.21
C ASP A 2 25.10 -16.99 -8.64
N ASP A 3 24.18 -17.69 -9.32
CA ASP A 3 22.90 -17.13 -9.78
C ASP A 3 21.80 -17.06 -8.70
N ILE A 4 22.07 -17.51 -7.47
CA ILE A 4 21.07 -17.62 -6.39
C ILE A 4 20.36 -16.28 -6.11
N HIS A 5 21.10 -15.17 -6.16
CA HIS A 5 20.52 -13.84 -5.95
C HIS A 5 19.54 -13.46 -7.06
N GLY A 6 19.86 -13.78 -8.32
CA GLY A 6 18.97 -13.58 -9.46
C GLY A 6 17.74 -14.49 -9.41
N MET A 7 17.93 -15.75 -9.01
CA MET A 7 16.84 -16.72 -8.83
C MET A 7 15.83 -16.28 -7.76
N ALA A 8 16.29 -15.64 -6.68
CA ALA A 8 15.42 -15.16 -5.61
C ALA A 8 14.52 -13.99 -6.03
N VAL A 9 15.03 -13.07 -6.86
CA VAL A 9 14.27 -11.90 -7.32
C VAL A 9 13.38 -12.19 -8.54
N ALA A 10 13.69 -13.24 -9.32
CA ALA A 10 12.90 -13.62 -10.49
C ALA A 10 11.50 -14.12 -10.10
N GLN A 11 10.50 -13.89 -10.97
CA GLN A 11 9.14 -14.44 -10.80
C GLN A 11 9.08 -15.94 -11.13
N GLY A 12 9.95 -16.40 -12.03
CA GLY A 12 10.11 -17.80 -12.38
C GLY A 12 11.40 -18.06 -13.13
N ILE A 13 11.77 -19.34 -13.24
CA ILE A 13 13.08 -19.77 -13.74
C ILE A 13 12.86 -20.76 -14.88
N LEU A 14 13.37 -20.45 -16.06
CA LEU A 14 13.35 -21.33 -17.23
C LEU A 14 14.78 -21.75 -17.54
N THR A 15 15.06 -23.06 -17.60
CA THR A 15 16.39 -23.56 -17.98
C THR A 15 16.33 -24.41 -19.24
N ALA A 16 17.35 -24.30 -20.08
CA ALA A 16 17.49 -25.12 -21.29
C ALA A 16 17.89 -26.57 -20.98
N ARG A 17 18.53 -26.79 -19.83
CA ARG A 17 19.08 -28.08 -19.40
C ARG A 17 18.75 -28.35 -17.94
N GLY A 18 18.84 -29.62 -17.55
CA GLY A 18 18.64 -30.08 -16.18
C GLY A 18 17.25 -30.65 -15.95
N GLY A 19 17.16 -31.74 -15.19
CA GLY A 19 15.89 -32.38 -14.83
C GLY A 19 15.33 -31.89 -13.50
N MET A 20 14.35 -32.62 -12.97
CA MET A 20 13.67 -32.32 -11.68
C MET A 20 14.61 -32.26 -10.46
N THR A 21 15.79 -32.87 -10.55
CA THR A 21 16.82 -32.89 -9.50
C THR A 21 17.98 -31.94 -9.76
N SER A 22 17.89 -31.11 -10.80
CA SER A 22 18.92 -30.12 -11.13
C SER A 22 19.02 -29.04 -10.06
N HIS A 23 20.18 -28.38 -9.99
CA HIS A 23 20.42 -27.26 -9.07
C HIS A 23 19.31 -26.20 -9.17
N ALA A 24 18.90 -25.83 -10.39
CA ALA A 24 17.83 -24.85 -10.59
C ALA A 24 16.49 -25.33 -10.02
N ALA A 25 16.10 -26.58 -10.28
CA ALA A 25 14.82 -27.13 -9.83
C ALA A 25 14.76 -27.28 -8.29
N VAL A 26 15.85 -27.74 -7.66
CA VAL A 26 15.91 -27.93 -6.21
C VAL A 26 15.88 -26.59 -5.48
N VAL A 27 16.69 -25.63 -5.93
CA VAL A 27 16.74 -24.30 -5.32
C VAL A 27 15.43 -23.55 -5.53
N ALA A 28 14.85 -23.58 -6.73
CA ALA A 28 13.57 -22.96 -7.00
C ALA A 28 12.45 -23.53 -6.13
N ARG A 29 12.40 -24.86 -5.95
CA ARG A 29 11.43 -25.52 -5.07
C ARG A 29 11.60 -25.09 -3.61
N GLY A 30 12.84 -25.04 -3.12
CA GLY A 30 13.12 -24.57 -1.76
C GLY A 30 12.72 -23.10 -1.54
N MET A 31 12.74 -22.29 -2.59
CA MET A 31 12.32 -20.89 -2.57
C MET A 31 10.83 -20.68 -2.87
N GLY A 32 10.07 -21.73 -3.18
CA GLY A 32 8.67 -21.61 -3.63
C GLY A 32 8.50 -20.88 -4.96
N LYS A 33 9.53 -20.86 -5.82
CA LYS A 33 9.52 -20.16 -7.11
C LYS A 33 9.11 -21.11 -8.23
N CYS A 34 8.31 -20.60 -9.17
CA CYS A 34 7.95 -21.34 -10.38
C CYS A 34 9.22 -21.67 -11.19
N CYS A 35 9.40 -22.94 -11.57
CA CYS A 35 10.54 -23.36 -12.38
C CYS A 35 10.14 -24.39 -13.43
N VAL A 36 10.53 -24.13 -14.68
CA VAL A 36 10.47 -25.07 -15.79
C VAL A 36 11.91 -25.42 -16.15
N ALA A 37 12.34 -26.61 -15.75
CA ALA A 37 13.70 -27.08 -15.99
C ALA A 37 13.77 -28.00 -17.22
N GLY A 38 14.85 -27.88 -18.00
CA GLY A 38 15.16 -28.83 -19.08
C GLY A 38 14.38 -28.59 -20.37
N CYS A 39 14.07 -27.34 -20.69
CA CYS A 39 13.44 -26.99 -21.95
C CYS A 39 14.46 -27.03 -23.10
N GLU A 40 14.79 -28.21 -23.60
CA GLU A 40 15.83 -28.40 -24.64
C GLU A 40 15.54 -27.67 -25.97
N ALA A 41 14.28 -27.30 -26.19
CA ALA A 41 13.84 -26.55 -27.35
C ALA A 41 14.33 -25.09 -27.34
N ILE A 42 14.73 -24.54 -26.18
CA ILE A 42 15.22 -23.16 -26.09
C ILE A 42 16.72 -23.11 -26.37
N LYS A 43 17.14 -22.13 -27.17
CA LYS A 43 18.55 -21.80 -27.41
C LYS A 43 18.80 -20.39 -26.89
N VAL A 44 19.53 -20.30 -25.78
CA VAL A 44 19.87 -19.03 -25.12
C VAL A 44 21.13 -18.44 -25.75
N GLU A 45 21.04 -17.20 -26.21
CA GLU A 45 22.16 -16.42 -26.74
C GLU A 45 22.49 -15.27 -25.78
N GLU A 46 23.24 -15.59 -24.72
CA GLU A 46 23.57 -14.67 -23.62
C GLU A 46 24.15 -13.33 -24.09
N LYS A 47 25.11 -13.36 -25.04
CA LYS A 47 25.76 -12.15 -25.59
C LYS A 47 24.79 -11.18 -26.29
N LYS A 48 23.62 -11.67 -26.70
CA LYS A 48 22.59 -10.87 -27.39
C LYS A 48 21.38 -10.58 -26.51
N GLY A 49 21.36 -11.06 -25.26
CA GLY A 49 20.23 -10.89 -24.34
C GLY A 49 18.92 -11.48 -24.90
N MET A 50 18.98 -12.63 -25.58
CA MET A 50 17.80 -13.24 -26.22
C MET A 50 17.83 -14.76 -26.17
N PHE A 51 16.67 -15.38 -26.31
CA PHE A 51 16.57 -16.82 -26.57
C PHE A 51 15.63 -17.11 -27.74
N THR A 52 15.83 -18.26 -28.37
CA THR A 52 14.98 -18.73 -29.47
C THR A 52 14.34 -20.07 -29.15
N VAL A 53 13.09 -20.24 -29.59
CA VAL A 53 12.34 -21.50 -29.43
C VAL A 53 11.38 -21.66 -30.60
N ASN A 54 11.43 -22.79 -31.30
CA ASN A 54 10.54 -23.10 -32.43
C ASN A 54 10.44 -21.99 -33.50
N GLY A 55 11.55 -21.28 -33.77
CA GLY A 55 11.60 -20.17 -34.74
C GLY A 55 11.11 -18.81 -34.21
N LEU A 56 10.64 -18.73 -32.97
CA LEU A 56 10.33 -17.48 -32.27
C LEU A 56 11.59 -16.95 -31.58
N VAL A 57 11.72 -15.62 -31.55
CA VAL A 57 12.81 -14.89 -30.88
C VAL A 57 12.20 -14.10 -29.73
N PHE A 58 12.76 -14.24 -28.54
CA PHE A 58 12.39 -13.50 -27.34
C PHE A 58 13.60 -12.72 -26.86
N LYS A 59 13.45 -11.41 -26.70
CA LYS A 59 14.48 -10.50 -26.22
C LYS A 59 14.26 -10.19 -24.75
N GLU A 60 15.30 -9.65 -24.12
CA GLU A 60 15.17 -9.05 -22.80
C GLU A 60 14.03 -8.01 -22.76
N GLY A 61 13.18 -8.11 -21.74
CA GLY A 61 11.97 -7.29 -21.59
C GLY A 61 10.71 -7.89 -22.21
N ASP A 62 10.81 -8.91 -23.06
CA ASP A 62 9.63 -9.60 -23.58
C ASP A 62 8.98 -10.47 -22.48
N PHE A 63 7.65 -10.38 -22.37
CA PHE A 63 6.90 -11.19 -21.42
C PHE A 63 6.77 -12.65 -21.85
N ILE A 64 7.03 -13.54 -20.89
CA ILE A 64 6.73 -14.96 -20.96
C ILE A 64 6.04 -15.39 -19.67
N THR A 65 5.11 -16.34 -19.79
CA THR A 65 4.47 -16.96 -18.64
C THR A 65 4.96 -18.39 -18.49
N LEU A 66 5.27 -18.78 -17.24
CA LEU A 66 5.72 -20.13 -16.89
C LEU A 66 4.66 -20.83 -16.05
N ASP A 67 4.36 -22.08 -16.39
CA ASP A 67 3.57 -22.99 -15.57
C ASP A 67 4.48 -24.10 -15.07
N GLY A 68 4.99 -23.95 -13.84
CA GLY A 68 5.89 -24.91 -13.19
C GLY A 68 5.23 -26.24 -12.84
N THR A 69 3.90 -26.35 -12.92
CA THR A 69 3.17 -27.60 -12.64
C THR A 69 3.13 -28.48 -13.88
N THR A 70 2.78 -27.89 -15.04
CA THR A 70 2.69 -28.63 -16.32
C THR A 70 3.96 -28.56 -17.17
N GLY A 71 4.90 -27.68 -16.83
CA GLY A 71 6.12 -27.44 -17.59
C GLY A 71 5.93 -26.58 -18.84
N ARG A 72 4.78 -25.89 -18.98
CA ARG A 72 4.50 -25.06 -20.17
C ARG A 72 5.22 -23.71 -20.09
N VAL A 73 5.72 -23.28 -21.25
CA VAL A 73 6.26 -21.94 -21.48
C VAL A 73 5.34 -21.25 -22.49
N ILE A 74 4.72 -20.15 -22.08
CA ILE A 74 3.65 -19.48 -22.83
C ILE A 74 4.14 -18.10 -23.25
N LYS A 75 3.90 -17.73 -24.51
CA LYS A 75 4.25 -16.41 -25.05
C LYS A 75 3.30 -15.35 -24.47
N GLY A 76 3.87 -14.27 -23.94
CA GLY A 76 3.12 -13.15 -23.38
C GLY A 76 2.68 -13.36 -21.94
N GLU A 77 1.90 -12.39 -21.44
CA GLU A 77 1.28 -12.43 -20.12
C GLU A 77 -0.04 -13.19 -20.18
N VAL A 78 -0.18 -14.20 -19.32
CA VAL A 78 -1.46 -14.90 -19.11
C VAL A 78 -2.04 -14.44 -17.77
N PRO A 79 -3.34 -14.13 -17.70
CA PRO A 79 -3.99 -13.82 -16.42
C PRO A 79 -3.78 -14.95 -15.40
N THR A 80 -3.35 -14.60 -14.20
CA THR A 80 -3.24 -15.53 -13.07
C THR A 80 -4.57 -15.66 -12.36
N LEU A 81 -4.78 -16.80 -11.71
CA LEU A 81 -5.92 -17.02 -10.81
C LEU A 81 -5.46 -16.81 -9.37
N GLU A 82 -6.35 -16.28 -8.53
CA GLU A 82 -6.10 -16.30 -7.09
C GLU A 82 -6.07 -17.75 -6.60
N PRO A 83 -5.06 -18.14 -5.80
CA PRO A 83 -4.98 -19.49 -5.26
C PRO A 83 -6.11 -19.72 -4.25
N GLU A 84 -6.83 -20.82 -4.39
CA GLU A 84 -7.78 -21.29 -3.39
C GLU A 84 -7.05 -22.17 -2.35
N PRO A 85 -7.26 -21.94 -1.04
CA PRO A 85 -6.65 -22.77 -0.01
C PRO A 85 -7.18 -24.20 -0.08
N SER A 86 -6.29 -25.19 -0.06
CA SER A 86 -6.68 -26.61 -0.04
C SER A 86 -7.35 -26.98 1.28
N ASP A 87 -8.10 -28.08 1.29
CA ASP A 87 -8.78 -28.56 2.50
C ASP A 87 -7.78 -28.98 3.59
N GLU A 88 -6.61 -29.52 3.21
CA GLU A 88 -5.53 -29.84 4.15
C GLU A 88 -4.95 -28.58 4.80
N PHE A 89 -4.81 -27.50 4.04
CA PHE A 89 -4.38 -26.21 4.58
C PHE A 89 -5.38 -25.67 5.61
N LYS A 90 -6.68 -25.71 5.28
CA LYS A 90 -7.73 -25.28 6.22
C LYS A 90 -7.71 -26.12 7.50
N LYS A 91 -7.57 -27.44 7.39
CA LYS A 91 -7.48 -28.34 8.54
C LYS A 91 -6.28 -28.04 9.43
N LEU A 92 -5.13 -27.73 8.82
CA LEU A 92 -3.93 -27.33 9.55
C LEU A 92 -4.12 -25.99 10.28
N MET A 93 -4.77 -25.01 9.63
CA MET A 93 -5.07 -23.71 10.25
C MET A 93 -6.06 -23.86 11.42
N GLU A 94 -7.08 -24.71 11.29
CA GLU A 94 -7.98 -25.03 12.41
C GLU A 94 -7.23 -25.57 13.64
N TRP A 95 -6.30 -26.51 13.45
CA TRP A 95 -5.48 -27.02 14.56
C TRP A 95 -4.54 -25.95 15.12
N ALA A 96 -4.01 -25.07 14.27
CA ALA A 96 -3.20 -23.95 14.73
C ALA A 96 -4.02 -22.98 15.60
N ASP A 97 -5.27 -22.71 15.20
CA ASP A 97 -6.22 -21.87 15.95
C ASP A 97 -6.61 -22.48 17.30
N GLU A 98 -6.74 -23.81 17.40
CA GLU A 98 -7.03 -24.51 18.66
C GLU A 98 -5.90 -24.41 19.69
N ILE A 99 -4.65 -24.32 19.23
CA ILE A 99 -3.46 -24.36 20.10
C ILE A 99 -2.96 -22.95 20.43
N ARG A 100 -3.10 -21.99 19.52
CA ARG A 100 -2.57 -20.65 19.72
C ARG A 100 -3.26 -19.93 20.87
N THR A 101 -2.50 -19.11 21.57
CA THR A 101 -2.99 -18.23 22.63
C THR A 101 -3.05 -16.77 22.19
N LEU A 102 -2.24 -16.40 21.20
CA LEU A 102 -2.22 -15.04 20.64
C LEU A 102 -3.35 -14.89 19.61
N GLY A 103 -4.03 -13.75 19.68
CA GLY A 103 -4.96 -13.32 18.65
C GLY A 103 -4.22 -12.92 17.37
N VAL A 104 -4.82 -13.19 16.21
CA VAL A 104 -4.27 -12.80 14.90
C VAL A 104 -5.18 -11.76 14.27
N ARG A 105 -4.78 -10.49 14.35
CA ARG A 105 -5.45 -9.37 13.68
C ARG A 105 -4.64 -8.95 12.44
N ALA A 106 -5.31 -8.35 11.47
CA ALA A 106 -4.67 -7.88 10.26
C ALA A 106 -4.32 -6.40 10.29
N ASN A 107 -3.34 -6.03 9.48
CA ASN A 107 -3.14 -4.65 9.05
C ASN A 107 -3.91 -4.48 7.75
N ALA A 108 -4.95 -3.67 7.73
CA ALA A 108 -5.78 -3.46 6.55
C ALA A 108 -6.34 -2.04 6.53
N ASP A 109 -6.19 -1.37 5.39
CA ASP A 109 -6.48 0.06 5.26
C ASP A 109 -7.65 0.31 4.29
N THR A 110 -8.13 -0.74 3.61
CA THR A 110 -9.27 -0.68 2.67
C THR A 110 -10.31 -1.77 2.97
N PRO A 111 -11.57 -1.60 2.53
CA PRO A 111 -12.59 -2.64 2.67
C PRO A 111 -12.19 -3.97 2.00
N LYS A 112 -11.53 -3.90 0.84
CA LYS A 112 -11.06 -5.10 0.12
C LYS A 112 -10.03 -5.88 0.94
N ASP A 113 -9.07 -5.17 1.54
CA ASP A 113 -8.04 -5.80 2.36
C ASP A 113 -8.63 -6.37 3.66
N ALA A 114 -9.57 -5.65 4.28
CA ALA A 114 -10.30 -6.12 5.45
C ALA A 114 -11.06 -7.42 5.13
N LYS A 115 -11.81 -7.44 4.02
CA LYS A 115 -12.52 -8.63 3.56
C LYS A 115 -11.57 -9.82 3.38
N LYS A 116 -10.46 -9.61 2.65
CA LYS A 116 -9.48 -10.68 2.41
C LYS A 116 -8.83 -11.17 3.72
N ALA A 117 -8.51 -10.27 4.63
CA ALA A 117 -7.99 -10.62 5.94
C ALA A 117 -8.98 -11.49 6.73
N ARG A 118 -10.27 -11.13 6.71
CA ARG A 118 -11.32 -11.92 7.36
C ARG A 118 -11.49 -13.30 6.73
N GLU A 119 -11.46 -13.38 5.40
CA GLU A 119 -11.49 -14.65 4.66
C GLU A 119 -10.32 -15.59 5.04
N LEU A 120 -9.18 -15.01 5.41
CA LEU A 120 -7.99 -15.73 5.87
C LEU A 120 -7.96 -16.01 7.38
N GLY A 121 -9.05 -15.69 8.12
CA GLY A 121 -9.19 -16.00 9.54
C GLY A 121 -8.75 -14.89 10.50
N ALA A 122 -8.53 -13.66 10.02
CA ALA A 122 -8.21 -12.54 10.92
C ALA A 122 -9.35 -12.26 11.91
N GLU A 123 -9.01 -12.09 13.17
CA GLU A 123 -9.92 -11.83 14.30
C GLU A 123 -10.22 -10.34 14.49
N GLY A 124 -10.06 -9.55 13.43
CA GLY A 124 -10.23 -8.11 13.42
C GLY A 124 -9.05 -7.38 12.79
N ILE A 125 -9.07 -6.04 12.86
CA ILE A 125 -8.01 -5.18 12.34
C ILE A 125 -7.20 -4.62 13.49
N GLY A 126 -5.91 -4.93 13.56
CA GLY A 126 -5.00 -4.47 14.60
C GLY A 126 -4.39 -3.10 14.29
N LEU A 127 -4.37 -2.72 13.02
CA LEU A 127 -3.90 -1.43 12.55
C LEU A 127 -4.54 -1.09 11.21
N CYS A 128 -5.43 -0.12 11.21
CA CYS A 128 -5.89 0.59 10.03
C CYS A 128 -5.20 1.96 9.97
N ARG A 129 -4.42 2.19 8.93
CA ARG A 129 -3.67 3.43 8.68
C ARG A 129 -4.51 4.40 7.88
N THR A 130 -4.91 5.50 8.51
CA THR A 130 -5.74 6.53 7.86
C THR A 130 -4.98 7.32 6.80
N GLU A 131 -3.65 7.31 6.82
CA GLU A 131 -2.79 7.91 5.80
C GLU A 131 -3.10 7.44 4.38
N HIS A 132 -3.28 6.14 4.21
CA HIS A 132 -3.50 5.54 2.91
C HIS A 132 -4.84 5.96 2.30
N MET A 133 -5.79 6.35 3.15
CA MET A 133 -7.08 6.91 2.74
C MET A 133 -6.95 8.33 2.18
N PHE A 134 -5.82 9.01 2.37
CA PHE A 134 -5.61 10.39 1.92
C PHE A 134 -4.82 10.50 0.60
N PHE A 135 -4.15 9.44 0.16
CA PHE A 135 -3.35 9.44 -1.08
C PHE A 135 -4.17 9.28 -2.37
N GLY A 136 -5.50 9.13 -2.29
CA GLY A 136 -6.37 9.11 -3.47
C GLY A 136 -6.28 10.41 -4.28
N GLU A 137 -6.28 10.32 -5.61
CA GLU A 137 -6.16 11.48 -6.51
C GLU A 137 -7.26 12.53 -6.29
N ASP A 138 -8.44 12.09 -5.88
CA ASP A 138 -9.61 12.92 -5.54
C ASP A 138 -9.49 13.63 -4.19
N ARG A 139 -8.62 13.13 -3.30
CA ARG A 139 -8.47 13.59 -1.91
C ARG A 139 -7.24 14.46 -1.71
N LEU A 140 -6.16 14.13 -2.42
CA LEU A 140 -4.88 14.81 -2.32
C LEU A 140 -5.00 16.35 -2.43
N PRO A 141 -5.82 16.93 -3.33
CA PRO A 141 -5.99 18.38 -3.39
C PRO A 141 -6.59 19.00 -2.12
N PHE A 142 -7.49 18.30 -1.43
CA PHE A 142 -8.08 18.77 -0.17
C PHE A 142 -7.10 18.62 1.00
N VAL A 143 -6.31 17.54 1.02
CA VAL A 143 -5.24 17.34 2.00
C VAL A 143 -4.18 18.44 1.86
N GLN A 144 -3.77 18.76 0.63
CA GLN A 144 -2.83 19.85 0.36
C GLN A 144 -3.38 21.20 0.82
N ARG A 145 -4.67 21.49 0.57
CA ARG A 145 -5.31 22.71 1.11
C ARG A 145 -5.32 22.75 2.63
N MET A 146 -5.63 21.64 3.29
CA MET A 146 -5.58 21.53 4.75
C MET A 146 -4.18 21.83 5.31
N ILE A 147 -3.13 21.33 4.64
CA ILE A 147 -1.74 21.53 5.04
C ILE A 147 -1.29 22.97 4.83
N LEU A 148 -1.68 23.55 3.70
CA LEU A 148 -1.26 24.88 3.31
C LEU A 148 -2.09 25.99 3.97
N ALA A 149 -3.19 25.65 4.64
CA ALA A 149 -4.09 26.61 5.28
C ALA A 149 -3.36 27.50 6.31
N GLU A 150 -3.57 28.82 6.21
CA GLU A 150 -2.92 29.80 7.09
C GLU A 150 -3.62 29.93 8.44
N ASP A 151 -4.92 29.67 8.46
CA ASP A 151 -5.75 29.71 9.65
C ASP A 151 -6.60 28.45 9.83
N LYS A 152 -7.22 28.36 10.99
CA LYS A 152 -8.07 27.23 11.38
C LYS A 152 -9.33 27.15 10.51
N GLU A 153 -9.91 28.27 10.09
CA GLU A 153 -11.17 28.29 9.33
C GLU A 153 -10.96 27.74 7.91
N GLU A 154 -9.86 28.11 7.27
CA GLU A 154 -9.46 27.55 5.98
C GLU A 154 -9.17 26.05 6.08
N ARG A 155 -8.50 25.62 7.16
CA ARG A 155 -8.24 24.20 7.41
C ARG A 155 -9.53 23.40 7.59
N GLU A 156 -10.47 23.92 8.37
CA GLU A 156 -11.78 23.28 8.59
C GLU A 156 -12.57 23.13 7.29
N LYS A 157 -12.57 24.13 6.40
CA LYS A 157 -13.21 24.03 5.07
C LYS A 157 -12.63 22.91 4.20
N ALA A 158 -11.33 22.65 4.31
CA ALA A 158 -10.69 21.53 3.61
C ALA A 158 -11.07 20.19 4.26
N LEU A 159 -11.10 20.13 5.59
CA LEU A 159 -11.49 18.96 6.37
C LEU A 159 -12.95 18.55 6.14
N GLU A 160 -13.89 19.51 6.00
CA GLU A 160 -15.30 19.26 5.66
C GLU A 160 -15.48 18.49 4.33
N LYS A 161 -14.52 18.60 3.41
CA LYS A 161 -14.53 17.84 2.15
C LYS A 161 -13.97 16.43 2.31
N LEU A 162 -13.01 16.25 3.22
CA LEU A 162 -12.37 14.97 3.51
C LEU A 162 -13.23 14.07 4.41
N GLU A 163 -13.97 14.66 5.35
CA GLU A 163 -14.81 13.97 6.32
C GLU A 163 -15.77 12.95 5.70
N PRO A 164 -16.63 13.30 4.71
CA PRO A 164 -17.55 12.32 4.11
C PRO A 164 -16.80 11.19 3.39
N MET A 165 -15.65 11.49 2.79
CA MET A 165 -14.85 10.49 2.07
C MET A 165 -14.24 9.47 3.05
N GLN A 166 -13.70 9.94 4.18
CA GLN A 166 -13.21 9.05 5.23
C GLN A 166 -14.34 8.25 5.90
N LYS A 167 -15.48 8.88 6.13
CA LYS A 167 -16.65 8.19 6.72
C LYS A 167 -17.05 6.99 5.89
N GLU A 168 -17.13 7.14 4.56
CA GLU A 168 -17.45 6.03 3.66
C GLU A 168 -16.40 4.91 3.70
N ASP A 169 -15.11 5.24 3.78
CA ASP A 169 -14.05 4.23 3.91
C ASP A 169 -14.18 3.43 5.22
N PHE A 170 -14.36 4.14 6.34
CA PHE A 170 -14.56 3.50 7.64
C PHE A 170 -15.83 2.66 7.65
N LYS A 171 -16.92 3.16 7.06
CA LYS A 171 -18.17 2.41 6.91
C LYS A 171 -17.93 1.10 6.16
N GLY A 172 -17.21 1.16 5.04
CA GLY A 172 -16.84 -0.04 4.28
C GLY A 172 -16.00 -1.03 5.08
N ILE A 173 -14.98 -0.56 5.80
CA ILE A 173 -14.11 -1.43 6.63
C ILE A 173 -14.90 -2.06 7.78
N LEU A 174 -15.74 -1.28 8.47
CA LEU A 174 -16.54 -1.75 9.60
C LEU A 174 -17.60 -2.77 9.16
N ILE A 175 -18.17 -2.63 7.96
CA ILE A 175 -19.08 -3.62 7.37
C ILE A 175 -18.34 -4.95 7.16
N GLU A 176 -17.17 -4.93 6.54
CA GLU A 176 -16.39 -6.15 6.25
C GLU A 176 -15.90 -6.83 7.53
N MET A 177 -15.75 -6.07 8.62
CA MET A 177 -15.35 -6.53 9.95
C MET A 177 -16.51 -6.67 10.94
N GLU A 178 -17.75 -6.79 10.47
CA GLU A 178 -18.91 -6.92 11.35
C GLU A 178 -18.72 -8.02 12.40
N GLY A 179 -18.87 -7.65 13.68
CA GLY A 179 -18.68 -8.52 14.83
C GLY A 179 -17.25 -8.56 15.39
N LEU A 180 -16.27 -7.93 14.74
CA LEU A 180 -14.85 -7.96 15.11
C LEU A 180 -14.31 -6.54 15.43
N PRO A 181 -13.26 -6.43 16.27
CA PRO A 181 -12.66 -5.16 16.63
C PRO A 181 -11.82 -4.56 15.50
N VAL A 182 -11.92 -3.25 15.31
CA VAL A 182 -11.19 -2.50 14.28
C VAL A 182 -10.42 -1.35 14.91
N ILE A 183 -9.10 -1.49 15.05
CA ILE A 183 -8.22 -0.41 15.52
C ILE A 183 -7.86 0.51 14.37
N ILE A 184 -8.23 1.78 14.51
CA ILE A 184 -8.00 2.84 13.55
C ILE A 184 -6.96 3.80 14.12
N ARG A 185 -5.81 3.89 13.47
CA ARG A 185 -4.74 4.82 13.83
C ARG A 185 -4.98 6.17 13.17
N LEU A 186 -5.06 7.22 13.98
CA LEU A 186 -5.15 8.59 13.49
C LEU A 186 -3.89 9.01 12.72
N LEU A 187 -3.96 10.15 12.04
CA LEU A 187 -2.92 10.62 11.13
C LEU A 187 -1.54 10.67 11.81
N ASP A 188 -0.58 9.96 11.23
CA ASP A 188 0.79 9.75 11.68
C ASP A 188 1.89 10.43 10.85
N PRO A 189 1.82 10.60 9.51
CA PRO A 189 2.93 11.03 8.70
C PRO A 189 3.10 12.54 8.81
N PRO A 190 4.32 13.04 8.61
CA PRO A 190 4.57 14.46 8.52
C PRO A 190 3.90 15.02 7.26
N LEU A 191 3.43 16.26 7.35
CA LEU A 191 2.61 16.86 6.31
C LEU A 191 3.31 16.98 4.94
N HIS A 192 4.65 17.05 4.92
CA HIS A 192 5.40 17.17 3.66
C HIS A 192 5.29 15.94 2.75
N GLU A 193 4.91 14.76 3.28
CA GLU A 193 4.69 13.56 2.45
C GLU A 193 3.52 13.72 1.47
N PHE A 194 2.58 14.63 1.73
CA PHE A 194 1.45 14.93 0.83
C PHE A 194 1.72 16.11 -0.12
N LEU A 195 2.86 16.78 0.02
CA LEU A 195 3.22 17.93 -0.79
C LEU A 195 4.13 17.53 -1.96
N PRO A 196 4.12 18.28 -3.06
CA PRO A 196 5.07 18.06 -4.15
C PRO A 196 6.52 18.16 -3.68
N ASN A 197 7.41 17.40 -4.31
CA ASN A 197 8.83 17.46 -4.01
C ASN A 197 9.38 18.88 -4.30
N HIS A 198 10.15 19.41 -3.35
CA HIS A 198 10.79 20.72 -3.45
C HIS A 198 11.64 20.89 -4.72
N GLU A 199 12.42 19.88 -5.11
CA GLU A 199 13.27 19.93 -6.30
C GLU A 199 12.44 19.97 -7.59
N ASP A 200 11.38 19.15 -7.66
CA ASP A 200 10.47 19.14 -8.79
C ASP A 200 9.76 20.48 -8.94
N LEU A 201 9.33 21.07 -7.81
CA LEU A 201 8.66 22.36 -7.80
C LEU A 201 9.60 23.49 -8.28
N LEU A 202 10.87 23.49 -7.84
CA LEU A 202 11.90 24.41 -8.32
C LEU A 202 12.14 24.28 -9.83
N LEU A 203 12.25 23.05 -10.32
CA LEU A 203 12.43 22.77 -11.75
C LEU A 203 11.22 23.27 -12.56
N GLU A 204 10.01 23.09 -12.03
CA GLU A 204 8.77 23.52 -12.67
C GLU A 204 8.68 25.06 -12.74
N ILE A 205 9.00 25.75 -11.64
CA ILE A 205 9.05 27.23 -11.61
C ILE A 205 10.07 27.74 -12.63
N ASN A 206 11.28 27.20 -12.64
CA ASN A 206 12.32 27.60 -13.60
C ASN A 206 11.85 27.38 -15.05
N LYS A 207 11.24 26.23 -15.37
CA LYS A 207 10.70 25.96 -16.71
C LYS A 207 9.64 26.98 -17.11
N LEU A 208 8.71 27.32 -16.21
CA LEU A 208 7.65 28.30 -16.48
C LEU A 208 8.22 29.71 -16.70
N GLU A 209 9.24 30.10 -15.93
CA GLU A 209 9.96 31.36 -16.11
C GLU A 209 10.67 31.42 -17.47
N PHE A 210 11.41 30.36 -17.85
CA PHE A 210 12.05 30.28 -19.17
C PHE A 210 11.06 30.32 -20.33
N GLN A 211 9.87 29.77 -20.15
CA GLN A 211 8.81 29.74 -21.17
C GLN A 211 8.00 31.05 -21.24
N ASN A 212 8.30 32.07 -20.43
CA ASN A 212 7.48 33.28 -20.28
C ASN A 212 5.98 32.95 -20.07
N SER A 213 5.73 31.92 -19.27
CA SER A 213 4.37 31.50 -18.92
C SER A 213 3.67 32.56 -18.05
N ASP A 214 2.39 32.35 -17.79
CA ASP A 214 1.57 33.24 -16.98
C ASP A 214 2.23 33.56 -15.63
N LYS A 215 2.49 34.86 -15.38
CA LYS A 215 3.11 35.36 -14.15
C LYS A 215 2.33 34.97 -12.90
N LYS A 216 1.01 34.86 -13.00
CA LYS A 216 0.17 34.47 -11.85
C LYS A 216 0.46 33.04 -11.41
N LYS A 217 0.63 32.11 -12.35
CA LYS A 217 0.97 30.71 -12.06
C LYS A 217 2.37 30.55 -11.46
N ILE A 218 3.31 31.37 -11.91
CA ILE A 218 4.69 31.37 -11.36
C ILE A 218 4.64 31.83 -9.89
N GLU A 219 3.87 32.87 -9.59
CA GLU A 219 3.73 33.37 -8.21
C GLU A 219 3.04 32.34 -7.30
N GLU A 220 1.94 31.74 -7.74
CA GLU A 220 1.25 30.67 -7.01
C GLU A 220 2.19 29.51 -6.67
N LYS A 221 3.06 29.11 -7.61
CA LYS A 221 4.07 28.06 -7.35
C LYS A 221 5.19 28.51 -6.44
N ARG A 222 5.58 29.78 -6.46
CA ARG A 222 6.59 30.32 -5.54
C ARG A 222 6.06 30.38 -4.11
N GLU A 223 4.81 30.78 -3.91
CA GLU A 223 4.15 30.72 -2.60
C GLU A 223 4.09 29.28 -2.08
N LEU A 224 3.71 28.33 -2.95
CA LEU A 224 3.73 26.91 -2.63
C LEU A 224 5.14 26.43 -2.25
N LEU A 225 6.18 26.83 -3.00
CA LEU A 225 7.58 26.49 -2.68
C LEU A 225 7.96 26.98 -1.28
N GLN A 226 7.56 28.20 -0.95
CA GLN A 226 7.88 28.83 0.34
C GLN A 226 7.24 28.05 1.49
N ARG A 227 5.98 27.64 1.34
CA ARG A 227 5.27 26.79 2.32
C ARG A 227 5.88 25.40 2.43
N VAL A 228 6.18 24.74 1.30
CA VAL A 228 6.87 23.43 1.28
C VAL A 228 8.22 23.50 1.98
N THR A 229 8.97 24.59 1.77
CA THR A 229 10.26 24.82 2.42
C THR A 229 10.10 25.03 3.92
N GLY A 230 9.06 25.74 4.36
CA GLY A 230 8.77 25.96 5.78
C GLY A 230 8.37 24.68 6.53
N LEU A 231 7.74 23.72 5.83
CA LEU A 231 7.36 22.41 6.37
C LEU A 231 8.47 21.35 6.22
N ARG A 232 9.62 21.73 5.64
CA ARG A 232 10.74 20.81 5.43
C ARG A 232 11.48 20.59 6.74
N GLU A 233 11.63 19.33 7.08
CA GLU A 233 12.35 18.91 8.27
C GLU A 233 13.66 18.24 7.91
N MET A 234 14.68 18.37 8.75
CA MET A 234 15.93 17.64 8.55
C MET A 234 15.74 16.12 8.76
N ASN A 235 14.91 15.74 9.75
CA ASN A 235 14.63 14.34 10.08
C ASN A 235 13.11 14.11 10.22
N PRO A 236 12.39 13.90 9.11
CA PRO A 236 10.95 13.65 9.08
C PRO A 236 10.45 12.58 10.06
N MET A 237 11.24 11.53 10.29
CA MET A 237 10.89 10.44 11.20
C MET A 237 10.70 10.92 12.65
N LEU A 238 11.41 11.97 13.06
CA LEU A 238 11.40 12.51 14.43
C LEU A 238 10.71 13.88 14.53
N GLY A 239 10.08 14.33 13.45
CA GLY A 239 9.54 15.67 13.30
C GLY A 239 8.13 15.89 13.84
N HIS A 240 7.42 16.83 13.22
CA HIS A 240 6.07 17.26 13.55
C HIS A 240 5.04 16.35 12.89
N ARG A 241 4.76 15.25 13.57
CA ARG A 241 3.92 14.15 13.06
C ARG A 241 3.20 13.42 14.20
N GLY A 242 2.28 12.52 13.89
CA GLY A 242 1.50 11.76 14.89
C GLY A 242 0.78 12.65 15.90
N CYS A 243 0.78 12.26 17.19
CA CYS A 243 0.09 13.00 18.25
C CYS A 243 0.50 14.48 18.32
N ARG A 244 1.75 14.83 17.99
CA ARG A 244 2.24 16.22 17.98
C ARG A 244 1.48 17.08 16.99
N LEU A 245 1.14 16.51 15.84
CA LEU A 245 0.31 17.15 14.82
C LEU A 245 -1.13 17.31 15.34
N GLY A 246 -1.69 16.27 15.94
CA GLY A 246 -3.02 16.30 16.56
C GLY A 246 -3.14 17.32 17.69
N ILE A 247 -2.05 17.58 18.43
CA ILE A 247 -2.02 18.60 19.49
C ILE A 247 -2.00 20.01 18.91
N THR A 248 -1.20 20.26 17.86
CA THR A 248 -1.13 21.60 17.24
C THR A 248 -2.33 21.92 16.37
N PHE A 249 -2.92 20.90 15.72
CA PHE A 249 -4.04 21.01 14.80
C PHE A 249 -5.15 20.02 15.18
N PRO A 250 -5.84 20.24 16.32
CA PRO A 250 -6.82 19.31 16.88
C PRO A 250 -8.01 19.07 15.95
N GLU A 251 -8.36 20.01 15.09
CA GLU A 251 -9.40 19.85 14.08
C GLU A 251 -9.16 18.65 13.14
N VAL A 252 -7.90 18.27 12.88
CA VAL A 252 -7.58 17.09 12.05
C VAL A 252 -8.06 15.82 12.74
N TYR A 253 -7.68 15.62 14.01
CA TYR A 253 -8.09 14.44 14.78
C TYR A 253 -9.58 14.46 15.10
N ASN A 254 -10.17 15.64 15.31
CA ASN A 254 -11.60 15.79 15.51
C ASN A 254 -12.40 15.32 14.28
N MET A 255 -11.98 15.72 13.08
CA MET A 255 -12.60 15.28 11.83
C MET A 255 -12.52 13.76 11.68
N GLN A 256 -11.32 13.17 11.86
CA GLN A 256 -11.14 11.72 11.74
C GLN A 256 -12.01 10.96 12.76
N THR A 257 -11.99 11.42 14.01
CA THR A 257 -12.76 10.80 15.10
C THR A 257 -14.26 10.89 14.83
N ARG A 258 -14.74 12.03 14.34
CA ARG A 258 -16.14 12.20 13.91
C ARG A 258 -16.48 11.24 12.78
N ALA A 259 -15.68 11.17 11.72
CA ALA A 259 -15.90 10.26 10.60
C ALA A 259 -16.00 8.79 11.05
N VAL A 260 -15.12 8.35 11.97
CA VAL A 260 -15.19 6.99 12.54
C VAL A 260 -16.50 6.76 13.30
N PHE A 261 -16.85 7.65 14.22
CA PHE A 261 -18.03 7.44 15.08
C PHE A 261 -19.35 7.66 14.34
N GLU A 262 -19.41 8.54 13.35
CA GLU A 262 -20.57 8.69 12.48
C GLU A 262 -20.79 7.43 11.63
N ALA A 263 -19.73 6.90 11.01
CA ALA A 263 -19.81 5.63 10.27
C ALA A 263 -20.29 4.49 11.18
N ALA A 264 -19.74 4.39 12.39
CA ALA A 264 -20.14 3.38 13.35
C ALA A 264 -21.60 3.57 13.82
N ALA A 265 -22.03 4.80 14.09
CA ALA A 265 -23.39 5.11 14.51
C ALA A 265 -24.43 4.78 13.43
N GLU A 266 -24.15 5.10 12.16
CA GLU A 266 -25.00 4.71 11.03
C GLU A 266 -25.16 3.18 10.96
N LEU A 267 -24.05 2.44 11.06
CA LEU A 267 -24.08 0.97 11.02
C LEU A 267 -24.82 0.35 12.22
N LEU A 268 -24.70 0.94 13.41
CA LEU A 268 -25.46 0.54 14.59
C LEU A 268 -26.97 0.77 14.40
N LEU A 269 -27.37 1.89 13.79
CA LEU A 269 -28.78 2.17 13.44
C LEU A 269 -29.32 1.21 12.38
N GLU A 270 -28.46 0.74 11.47
CA GLU A 270 -28.75 -0.34 10.52
C GLU A 270 -28.80 -1.74 11.18
N GLY A 271 -28.52 -1.85 12.49
CA GLY A 271 -28.59 -3.10 13.25
C GLY A 271 -27.34 -3.97 13.19
N ARG A 272 -26.23 -3.46 12.63
CA ARG A 272 -24.95 -4.18 12.55
C ARG A 272 -24.15 -4.06 13.83
N LYS A 273 -23.30 -5.05 14.11
CA LYS A 273 -22.38 -5.06 15.26
C LYS A 273 -21.01 -4.57 14.83
N VAL A 274 -20.62 -3.39 15.29
CA VAL A 274 -19.32 -2.77 14.97
C VAL A 274 -18.59 -2.36 16.24
N TYR A 275 -17.26 -2.49 16.23
CA TYR A 275 -16.40 -2.22 17.38
C TYR A 275 -15.17 -1.40 16.97
N PRO A 276 -15.34 -0.09 16.68
CA PRO A 276 -14.21 0.78 16.37
C PRO A 276 -13.38 1.10 17.63
N GLU A 277 -12.06 1.07 17.49
CA GLU A 277 -11.08 1.47 18.51
C GLU A 277 -10.17 2.55 17.92
N ILE A 278 -9.98 3.67 18.62
CA ILE A 278 -9.11 4.76 18.15
C ILE A 278 -7.71 4.60 18.77
N MET A 279 -6.68 4.66 17.93
CA MET A 279 -5.28 4.63 18.34
C MET A 279 -4.58 5.94 17.98
N ILE A 280 -3.97 6.57 18.98
CA ILE A 280 -3.17 7.78 18.83
C ILE A 280 -1.70 7.39 18.58
N PRO A 281 -1.10 7.79 17.43
CA PRO A 281 0.28 7.45 17.11
C PRO A 281 1.32 8.29 17.87
N LEU A 282 2.51 7.72 18.07
CA LEU A 282 3.73 8.42 18.54
C LEU A 282 3.65 9.11 19.91
N VAL A 283 2.75 8.65 20.78
CA VAL A 283 2.69 9.09 22.19
C VAL A 283 3.94 8.62 22.93
N PHE A 284 4.61 9.55 23.62
CA PHE A 284 5.74 9.26 24.50
C PHE A 284 5.42 9.60 25.97
N HIS A 285 4.55 10.57 26.22
CA HIS A 285 4.14 10.99 27.57
C HIS A 285 2.63 10.92 27.76
N GLU A 286 2.17 10.59 28.97
CA GLU A 286 0.74 10.54 29.36
C GLU A 286 -0.05 11.84 29.16
N LYS A 287 0.62 12.96 28.89
CA LYS A 287 -0.01 14.28 28.67
C LYS A 287 -0.21 14.58 27.19
N GLU A 288 0.42 13.80 26.32
CA GLU A 288 0.20 13.84 24.88
C GLU A 288 -1.02 12.99 24.49
N LEU A 289 -1.44 12.07 25.37
CA LEU A 289 -2.62 11.22 25.26
C LEU A 289 -3.83 11.89 25.91
#